data_AF-A0A7S4MYK6-F1
#
_entry.id   AF-A0A7S4MYK6-F1
#
_cell.length_a   1.000
_cell.length_b   1.000
_cell.length_c   1.000
_cell.angle_alpha   90.00
_cell.angle_beta   90.00
_cell.angle_gamma   90.00
#
_symmetry.space_group_name_H-M   'P 1'
#
loop_
_entity.id
_entity.type
_entity.pdbx_description
1 polymer ?
#
loop_
_entity_poly.entity_id
_entity_poly.type
_entity_poly.pdbx_seq_one_letter_code
_entity_poly.pdbx_strand_id
1 'polypeptide(L)'
;ENERSLRRAVAHVDALLRLPPRKRPKRRVCVFLCVSGARCIGRRIIVQLQHIFCCTLLAARGKQSDFLTSVDKMASFLSTAGSLLKSVNPSLPLYPPAPEEITGIDVCFVGANGHDDILCKDLSDGMRGSVGSWYLAPERHLIEYIGVTGLALLIIMAIIPKIAKFQNGKAGENILRPPSFIRIISVIFFGLQSVYKYAGYPGKWLSMLLPCNVLWFLHTVLAYYPMSSQSSHVIIQLCVAYSGLAMVALAVPDTDDCVLPLEKVFFFTHHTMLLAFPAYHVGFSGKVSLLPDKSEGETFWGNFMKWHLLSCAIFALFYFSLVTPISIYSGLNLNYMLSPPPNPGDFVSGPNFRILSIGCCATLFFLARLLASVGEILAGFVQSFFTARFQTQPKSKTV
;
A
#
# COMPACT_ATOMS: atom_id res chain seq x y z
N GLU A 1 35.62 1.73 -5.99
CA GLU A 1 35.42 0.72 -4.92
C GLU A 1 34.06 0.02 -5.00
N ASN A 2 32.94 0.74 -5.22
CA ASN A 2 31.58 0.20 -5.32
C ASN A 2 31.38 -0.89 -6.39
N GLU A 3 32.01 -0.78 -7.55
CA GLU A 3 31.85 -1.76 -8.63
C GLU A 3 32.52 -3.11 -8.31
N ARG A 4 33.66 -3.09 -7.60
CA ARG A 4 34.34 -4.33 -7.16
C ARG A 4 33.54 -5.06 -6.08
N SER A 5 32.81 -4.33 -5.24
CA SER A 5 31.92 -4.91 -4.22
C SER A 5 30.69 -5.55 -4.84
N LEU A 6 30.10 -4.90 -5.87
CA LEU A 6 28.96 -5.46 -6.60
C LEU A 6 29.34 -6.71 -7.39
N ARG A 7 30.50 -6.71 -8.08
CA ARG A 7 30.99 -7.89 -8.81
C ARG A 7 31.29 -9.08 -7.88
N ARG A 8 31.81 -8.83 -6.66
CA ARG A 8 32.01 -9.87 -5.64
C ARG A 8 30.69 -10.44 -5.11
N ALA A 9 29.67 -9.60 -4.89
CA ALA A 9 28.36 -10.04 -4.45
C ALA A 9 27.66 -10.92 -5.51
N VAL A 10 27.72 -10.52 -6.79
CA VAL A 10 27.15 -11.29 -7.91
C VAL A 10 27.87 -12.62 -8.10
N ALA A 11 29.21 -12.63 -8.06
CA ALA A 11 30.00 -13.87 -8.16
C ALA A 11 29.69 -14.85 -7.01
N HIS A 12 29.45 -14.35 -5.81
CA HIS A 12 29.13 -15.20 -4.67
C HIS A 12 27.73 -15.84 -4.78
N VAL A 13 26.75 -15.10 -5.30
CA VAL A 13 25.40 -15.62 -5.57
C VAL A 13 25.41 -16.66 -6.68
N ASP A 14 26.16 -16.42 -7.76
CA ASP A 14 26.26 -17.37 -8.88
C ASP A 14 26.95 -18.68 -8.45
N ALA A 15 27.99 -18.59 -7.61
CA ALA A 15 28.63 -19.76 -7.01
C ALA A 15 27.68 -20.59 -6.11
N LEU A 16 26.75 -19.94 -5.39
CA LEU A 16 25.77 -20.62 -4.55
C LEU A 16 24.66 -21.30 -5.35
N LEU A 17 24.29 -20.74 -6.51
CA LEU A 17 23.27 -21.30 -7.40
C LEU A 17 23.76 -22.57 -8.12
N ARG A 18 25.07 -22.67 -8.40
CA ARG A 18 25.70 -23.83 -9.05
C ARG A 18 25.91 -25.05 -8.14
N LEU A 19 25.66 -24.95 -6.84
CA LEU A 19 25.80 -26.09 -5.94
C LEU A 19 24.62 -27.09 -6.08
N PRO A 20 24.89 -28.40 -6.10
CA PRO A 20 23.87 -29.44 -6.19
C PRO A 20 22.95 -29.41 -4.95
N PRO A 21 21.64 -29.77 -5.09
CA PRO A 21 20.61 -29.52 -4.08
C PRO A 21 20.93 -30.07 -2.68
N ARG A 22 21.69 -31.16 -2.58
CA ARG A 22 22.08 -31.80 -1.31
C ARG A 22 23.17 -31.07 -0.53
N LYS A 23 23.94 -30.18 -1.16
CA LYS A 23 25.06 -29.44 -0.51
C LYS A 23 24.74 -27.96 -0.25
N ARG A 24 23.53 -27.48 -0.57
CA ARG A 24 23.12 -26.12 -0.24
C ARG A 24 22.95 -25.99 1.28
N PRO A 25 23.64 -25.05 1.96
CA PRO A 25 23.50 -24.88 3.39
C PRO A 25 22.04 -24.56 3.74
N LYS A 26 21.46 -25.29 4.71
CA LYS A 26 20.07 -25.11 5.20
C LYS A 26 19.83 -23.79 5.96
N ARG A 27 20.65 -22.76 5.74
CA ARG A 27 20.37 -21.41 6.26
C ARG A 27 19.57 -20.66 5.21
N ARG A 28 18.38 -20.23 5.62
CA ARG A 28 17.42 -19.43 4.85
C ARG A 28 18.17 -18.35 4.07
N VAL A 29 18.13 -18.45 2.74
CA VAL A 29 18.45 -17.34 1.86
C VAL A 29 17.31 -16.34 2.02
N CYS A 30 17.44 -15.46 3.01
CA CYS A 30 16.61 -14.27 3.13
C CYS A 30 16.99 -13.37 1.96
N VAL A 31 16.12 -13.30 0.95
CA VAL A 31 16.13 -12.22 -0.02
C VAL A 31 16.00 -10.91 0.76
N PHE A 32 17.00 -10.05 0.59
CA PHE A 32 17.11 -8.73 1.20
C PHE A 32 15.94 -7.84 0.77
N LEU A 33 14.87 -7.83 1.56
CA LEU A 33 14.10 -6.62 1.85
C LEU A 33 14.55 -6.20 3.26
N CYS A 34 15.11 -5.00 3.38
CA CYS A 34 15.70 -4.43 4.59
C CYS A 34 14.75 -4.51 5.80
N VAL A 35 14.79 -5.61 6.55
CA VAL A 35 14.14 -5.78 7.88
C VAL A 35 15.14 -6.37 8.89
N SER A 36 16.44 -6.07 8.74
CA SER A 36 17.45 -6.45 9.74
C SER A 36 17.94 -5.28 10.60
N GLY A 37 17.49 -4.04 10.33
CA GLY A 37 17.74 -2.86 11.19
C GLY A 37 16.66 -2.57 12.23
N ALA A 38 15.47 -3.18 12.10
CA ALA A 38 14.28 -2.78 12.88
C ALA A 38 14.33 -3.16 14.38
N ARG A 39 15.17 -4.12 14.81
CA ARG A 39 15.29 -4.47 16.23
C ARG A 39 16.06 -3.44 17.07
N CYS A 40 17.02 -2.72 16.49
CA CYS A 40 17.77 -1.67 17.20
C CYS A 40 17.12 -0.29 17.07
N ILE A 41 16.54 0.03 15.90
CA ILE A 41 15.85 1.31 15.68
C ILE A 41 14.51 1.34 16.41
N GLY A 42 13.77 0.22 16.43
CA GLY A 42 12.51 0.10 17.18
C GLY A 42 12.69 0.37 18.68
N ARG A 43 13.77 -0.10 19.32
CA ARG A 43 14.03 0.21 20.74
C ARG A 43 14.33 1.69 20.96
N ARG A 44 15.09 2.35 20.08
CA ARG A 44 15.37 3.79 20.23
C ARG A 44 14.15 4.66 19.97
N ILE A 45 13.31 4.33 18.99
CA ILE A 45 12.07 5.06 18.69
C ILE A 45 11.02 4.82 19.79
N ILE A 46 10.90 3.58 20.30
CA ILE A 46 10.01 3.28 21.43
C ILE A 46 10.47 4.03 22.69
N VAL A 47 11.77 4.12 22.96
CA VAL A 47 12.31 4.91 24.09
C VAL A 47 12.02 6.41 23.91
N GLN A 48 12.13 6.95 22.69
CA GLN A 48 11.80 8.36 22.39
C GLN A 48 10.30 8.64 22.54
N LEU A 49 9.42 7.74 22.07
CA LEU A 49 7.96 7.85 22.22
C LEU A 49 7.52 7.64 23.68
N GLN A 50 8.18 6.76 24.43
CA GLN A 50 8.00 6.63 25.88
C GLN A 50 8.44 7.90 26.62
N HIS A 51 9.49 8.57 26.16
CA HIS A 51 9.93 9.86 26.69
C HIS A 51 8.85 10.94 26.46
N ILE A 52 8.27 10.99 25.26
CA ILE A 52 7.18 11.90 24.93
C ILE A 52 5.96 11.66 25.83
N PHE A 53 5.53 10.40 26.00
CA PHE A 53 4.38 10.06 26.84
C PHE A 53 4.63 10.33 28.33
N CYS A 54 5.88 10.14 28.79
CA CYS A 54 6.31 10.47 30.15
C CYS A 54 6.34 11.98 30.40
N CYS A 55 6.77 12.78 29.42
CA CYS A 55 6.74 14.25 29.49
C CYS A 55 5.31 14.80 29.62
N THR A 56 4.32 14.19 28.94
CA THR A 56 2.90 14.57 29.08
C THR A 56 2.35 14.27 30.48
N LEU A 57 2.78 13.16 31.10
CA LEU A 57 2.43 12.79 32.48
C LEU A 57 3.16 13.65 33.53
N LEU A 58 4.38 14.13 33.24
CA LEU A 58 5.13 15.03 34.09
C LEU A 58 4.58 16.47 34.07
N ALA A 59 3.97 16.90 32.95
CA ALA A 59 3.25 18.18 32.88
C ALA A 59 2.06 18.25 33.87
N ALA A 60 1.46 17.11 34.20
CA ALA A 60 0.38 17.03 35.20
C ALA A 60 0.87 17.15 36.66
N ARG A 61 2.18 17.18 36.93
CA ARG A 61 2.79 17.22 38.27
C ARG A 61 3.48 18.54 38.64
N GLY A 62 3.14 19.65 37.99
CA GLY A 62 3.58 20.99 38.43
C GLY A 62 5.02 21.39 38.08
N LYS A 63 5.69 20.69 37.16
CA LYS A 63 7.00 21.08 36.60
C LYS A 63 6.85 21.76 35.24
N GLN A 64 6.30 22.95 35.24
CA GLN A 64 6.01 23.71 34.01
C GLN A 64 7.29 24.17 33.28
N SER A 65 8.38 24.49 33.99
CA SER A 65 9.64 24.93 33.41
C SER A 65 10.37 23.83 32.61
N ASP A 66 10.38 22.61 33.13
CA ASP A 66 11.03 21.45 32.51
C ASP A 66 10.25 21.00 31.26
N PHE A 67 8.92 21.18 31.27
CA PHE A 67 8.08 20.89 30.11
C PHE A 67 8.32 21.88 28.97
N LEU A 68 8.33 23.19 29.26
CA LEU A 68 8.55 24.22 28.22
C LEU A 68 9.91 24.06 27.55
N THR A 69 10.99 23.84 28.32
CA THR A 69 12.31 23.57 27.76
C THR A 69 12.38 22.29 26.91
N SER A 70 11.57 21.28 27.21
CA SER A 70 11.44 20.07 26.37
C SER A 70 10.70 20.36 25.07
N VAL A 71 9.65 21.20 25.11
CA VAL A 71 8.89 21.59 23.92
C VAL A 71 9.75 22.42 22.97
N ASP A 72 10.53 23.38 23.48
CA ASP A 72 11.41 24.22 22.66
C ASP A 72 12.51 23.40 21.97
N LYS A 73 13.12 22.45 22.69
CA LYS A 73 14.11 21.52 22.10
C LYS A 73 13.49 20.66 21.01
N MET A 74 12.25 20.19 21.20
CA MET A 74 11.54 19.41 20.20
C MET A 74 11.19 20.25 18.96
N ALA A 75 10.74 21.49 19.15
CA ALA A 75 10.46 22.41 18.05
C ALA A 75 11.72 22.74 17.24
N SER A 76 12.84 23.02 17.92
CA SER A 76 14.14 23.25 17.28
C SER A 76 14.63 22.02 16.50
N PHE A 77 14.50 20.82 17.06
CA PHE A 77 14.82 19.58 16.37
C PHE A 77 13.94 19.37 15.13
N LEU A 78 12.63 19.56 15.25
CA LEU A 78 11.69 19.42 14.15
C LEU A 78 11.99 20.42 13.03
N SER A 79 12.24 21.67 13.34
CA SER A 79 12.64 22.70 12.37
C SER A 79 13.94 22.34 11.63
N THR A 80 14.94 21.86 12.36
CA THR A 80 16.21 21.39 11.75
C THR A 80 15.98 20.19 10.84
N ALA A 81 15.17 19.23 11.28
CA ALA A 81 14.87 18.03 10.50
C ALA A 81 13.96 18.35 9.29
N GLY A 82 13.04 19.30 9.42
CA GLY A 82 12.20 19.83 8.34
C GLY A 82 13.05 20.54 7.28
N SER A 83 14.02 21.35 7.70
CA SER A 83 14.99 21.98 6.80
C SER A 83 15.84 20.95 6.05
N LEU A 84 16.30 19.90 6.74
CA LEU A 84 17.01 18.78 6.11
C LEU A 84 16.11 17.99 5.15
N LEU A 85 14.83 17.80 5.48
CA LEU A 85 13.89 17.13 4.59
C LEU A 85 13.62 17.97 3.33
N LYS A 86 13.48 19.30 3.49
CA LYS A 86 13.32 20.24 2.39
C LYS A 86 14.54 20.22 1.46
N SER A 87 15.74 20.06 1.98
CA SER A 87 16.96 20.00 1.17
C SER A 87 17.10 18.71 0.35
N VAL A 88 16.31 17.67 0.62
CA VAL A 88 16.25 16.46 -0.24
C VAL A 88 15.71 16.81 -1.62
N ASN A 89 14.75 17.74 -1.70
CA ASN A 89 14.21 18.24 -2.96
C ASN A 89 13.82 19.72 -2.83
N PRO A 90 14.79 20.65 -2.98
CA PRO A 90 14.53 22.09 -2.87
C PRO A 90 13.65 22.60 -4.02
N SER A 91 13.58 21.86 -5.12
CA SER A 91 12.84 22.22 -6.32
C SER A 91 11.33 22.07 -6.19
N LEU A 92 10.81 21.43 -5.14
CA LEU A 92 9.36 21.30 -4.96
C LEU A 92 8.71 22.69 -4.75
N PRO A 93 7.67 23.07 -5.51
CA PRO A 93 6.97 24.34 -5.34
C PRO A 93 6.20 24.35 -4.02
N LEU A 94 5.83 25.54 -3.52
CA LEU A 94 5.03 25.64 -2.28
C LEU A 94 3.57 25.18 -2.50
N TYR A 95 3.02 25.45 -3.68
CA TYR A 95 1.64 25.14 -4.02
C TYR A 95 1.60 24.23 -5.26
N PRO A 96 0.59 23.36 -5.38
CA PRO A 96 0.41 22.57 -6.59
C PRO A 96 0.15 23.51 -7.78
N PRO A 97 0.57 23.12 -8.99
CA PRO A 97 0.28 23.91 -10.18
C PRO A 97 -1.24 23.98 -10.41
N ALA A 98 -1.69 25.07 -11.05
CA ALA A 98 -3.09 25.20 -11.46
C ALA A 98 -3.49 24.04 -12.40
N PRO A 99 -4.76 23.61 -12.41
CA PRO A 99 -5.22 22.50 -13.25
C PRO A 99 -5.03 22.76 -14.74
N GLU A 100 -5.17 24.02 -15.16
CA GLU A 100 -5.00 24.47 -16.54
C GLU A 100 -3.73 25.33 -16.66
N GLU A 101 -3.12 25.30 -17.84
CA GLU A 101 -2.03 26.19 -18.19
C GLU A 101 -2.59 27.59 -18.50
N ILE A 102 -2.19 28.59 -17.72
CA ILE A 102 -2.73 29.96 -17.83
C ILE A 102 -1.75 30.89 -18.58
N THR A 103 -0.44 30.62 -18.52
CA THR A 103 0.60 31.62 -18.82
C THR A 103 1.59 31.24 -19.92
N GLY A 104 1.45 30.08 -20.58
CA GLY A 104 2.40 29.61 -21.60
C GLY A 104 3.75 29.12 -21.03
N ILE A 105 3.86 29.07 -19.69
CA ILE A 105 4.99 28.54 -18.91
C ILE A 105 4.36 27.81 -17.73
N ASP A 106 4.63 26.51 -17.59
CA ASP A 106 3.83 25.65 -16.72
C ASP A 106 4.15 25.77 -15.23
N VAL A 107 5.42 25.60 -14.84
CA VAL A 107 5.84 25.60 -13.44
C VAL A 107 7.21 26.24 -13.29
N CYS A 108 7.33 27.12 -12.30
CA CYS A 108 8.59 27.73 -11.91
C CYS A 108 9.02 27.18 -10.56
N PHE A 109 10.26 26.70 -10.50
CA PHE A 109 10.87 26.12 -9.31
C PHE A 109 11.96 27.04 -8.79
N VAL A 110 12.13 27.04 -7.47
CA VAL A 110 13.25 27.72 -6.83
C VAL A 110 14.49 26.84 -7.04
N GLY A 111 15.51 27.40 -7.68
CA GLY A 111 16.77 26.74 -7.98
C GLY A 111 17.54 26.41 -6.71
N ALA A 112 18.59 25.60 -6.86
CA ALA A 112 19.40 25.13 -5.72
C ALA A 112 20.03 26.26 -4.89
N ASN A 113 20.18 27.46 -5.47
CA ASN A 113 20.75 28.64 -4.82
C ASN A 113 19.71 29.52 -4.11
N GLY A 114 18.43 29.12 -4.07
CA GLY A 114 17.36 29.88 -3.44
C GLY A 114 16.61 30.80 -4.39
N HIS A 115 15.96 31.82 -3.82
CA HIS A 115 14.96 32.66 -4.51
C HIS A 115 15.48 33.41 -5.75
N ASP A 116 16.79 33.55 -5.89
CA ASP A 116 17.42 34.30 -6.98
C ASP A 116 17.52 33.50 -8.30
N ASP A 117 17.38 32.17 -8.25
CA ASP A 117 17.42 31.30 -9.43
C ASP A 117 16.05 30.67 -9.67
N ILE A 118 15.11 31.38 -10.29
CA ILE A 118 13.81 30.80 -10.67
C ILE A 118 13.98 30.03 -12.00
N LEU A 119 13.92 28.70 -11.95
CA LEU A 119 13.94 27.86 -13.14
C LEU A 119 12.51 27.50 -13.53
N CYS A 120 12.02 28.09 -14.61
CA CYS A 120 10.74 27.70 -15.20
C CYS A 120 10.95 26.62 -16.26
N LYS A 121 10.09 25.60 -16.25
CA LYS A 121 10.15 24.48 -17.18
C LYS A 121 8.75 24.07 -17.61
N ASP A 122 8.61 23.81 -18.91
CA ASP A 122 7.39 23.22 -19.46
C ASP A 122 7.25 21.77 -18.99
N LEU A 123 6.04 21.41 -18.58
CA LEU A 123 5.73 20.05 -18.16
C LEU A 123 5.42 19.22 -19.40
N SER A 124 5.75 17.93 -19.32
CA SER A 124 5.28 16.99 -20.34
C SER A 124 3.77 16.78 -20.19
N ASP A 125 3.08 16.49 -21.29
CA ASP A 125 1.66 16.17 -21.30
C ASP A 125 1.30 15.10 -20.24
N GLY A 126 0.25 15.37 -19.47
CA GLY A 126 -0.23 14.50 -18.39
C GLY A 126 0.62 14.49 -17.11
N MET A 127 1.74 15.24 -17.06
CA MET A 127 2.57 15.34 -15.85
C MET A 127 1.98 16.29 -14.81
N ARG A 128 1.20 17.30 -15.24
CA ARG A 128 0.70 18.41 -14.41
C ARG A 128 -0.03 17.97 -13.13
N GLY A 129 -1.00 17.06 -13.24
CA GLY A 129 -1.71 16.52 -12.07
C GLY A 129 -0.84 15.69 -11.13
N SER A 130 0.34 15.26 -11.59
CA SER A 130 1.29 14.45 -10.83
C SER A 130 2.45 15.27 -10.24
N VAL A 131 2.47 16.60 -10.38
CA VAL A 131 3.52 17.43 -9.76
C VAL A 131 3.24 17.59 -8.27
N GLY A 132 4.22 17.22 -7.44
CA GLY A 132 4.18 17.42 -6.00
C GLY A 132 4.45 18.85 -5.60
N SER A 133 4.10 19.21 -4.36
CA SER A 133 4.45 20.49 -3.76
C SER A 133 4.67 20.35 -2.26
N TRP A 134 5.33 21.32 -1.65
CA TRP A 134 5.37 21.53 -0.19
C TRP A 134 4.04 22.13 0.31
N TYR A 135 2.91 21.52 -0.09
CA TYR A 135 1.58 21.95 0.34
C TYR A 135 1.45 21.87 1.87
N LEU A 136 2.07 20.85 2.47
CA LEU A 136 2.27 20.77 3.92
C LEU A 136 3.72 21.14 4.25
N ALA A 137 3.91 21.70 5.44
CA ALA A 137 5.23 21.99 5.98
C ALA A 137 6.08 20.70 6.06
N PRO A 138 7.38 20.72 5.72
CA PRO A 138 8.27 19.56 5.81
C PRO A 138 8.26 18.88 7.19
N GLU A 139 8.15 19.66 8.26
CA GLU A 139 8.03 19.18 9.65
C GLU A 139 6.80 18.29 9.81
N ARG A 140 5.68 18.66 9.17
CA ARG A 140 4.44 17.88 9.20
C ARG A 140 4.63 16.55 8.49
N HIS A 141 5.28 16.53 7.34
CA HIS A 141 5.60 15.27 6.65
C HIS A 141 6.42 14.33 7.54
N LEU A 142 7.40 14.85 8.28
CA LEU A 142 8.22 14.08 9.20
C LEU A 142 7.41 13.54 10.40
N ILE A 143 6.59 14.39 11.02
CA ILE A 143 5.73 14.00 12.14
C ILE A 143 4.77 12.90 11.71
N GLU A 144 4.08 13.07 10.57
CA GLU A 144 3.17 12.06 10.06
C GLU A 144 3.90 10.78 9.66
N TYR A 145 5.08 10.89 9.02
CA TYR A 145 5.92 9.73 8.68
C TYR A 145 6.23 8.90 9.94
N ILE A 146 6.74 9.52 11.00
CA ILE A 146 7.12 8.82 12.24
C ILE A 146 5.87 8.27 12.95
N GLY A 147 4.86 9.11 13.13
CA GLY A 147 3.65 8.77 13.89
C GLY A 147 2.83 7.66 13.22
N VAL A 148 2.50 7.82 11.94
CA VAL A 148 1.68 6.86 11.19
C VAL A 148 2.43 5.55 10.97
N THR A 149 3.71 5.59 10.61
CA THR A 149 4.54 4.38 10.46
C THR A 149 4.69 3.64 11.79
N GLY A 150 4.95 4.36 12.88
CA GLY A 150 5.06 3.79 14.21
C GLY A 150 3.77 3.08 14.64
N LEU A 151 2.63 3.74 14.47
CA LEU A 151 1.32 3.17 14.78
C LEU A 151 1.01 1.94 13.91
N ALA A 152 1.28 2.02 12.61
CA ALA A 152 1.08 0.90 11.69
C ALA A 152 1.91 -0.33 12.10
N LEU A 153 3.20 -0.13 12.44
CA LEU A 153 4.06 -1.22 12.92
C LEU A 153 3.54 -1.83 14.22
N LEU A 154 3.07 -1.01 15.18
CA LEU A 154 2.48 -1.51 16.43
C LEU A 154 1.23 -2.36 16.17
N ILE A 155 0.34 -1.91 15.27
CA ILE A 155 -0.86 -2.68 14.88
C ILE A 155 -0.46 -3.99 14.22
N ILE A 156 0.47 -3.97 13.27
CA ILE A 156 0.96 -5.18 12.59
C ILE A 156 1.55 -6.17 13.59
N MET A 157 2.40 -5.71 14.51
CA MET A 157 3.01 -6.54 15.55
C MET A 157 1.96 -7.12 16.52
N ALA A 158 0.89 -6.38 16.82
CA ALA A 158 -0.18 -6.83 17.70
C ALA A 158 -1.12 -7.83 17.02
N ILE A 159 -1.37 -7.70 15.71
CA ILE A 159 -2.36 -8.50 14.98
C ILE A 159 -1.77 -9.75 14.34
N ILE A 160 -0.60 -9.68 13.69
CA ILE A 160 -0.01 -10.84 12.98
C ILE A 160 0.04 -12.11 13.84
N PRO A 161 0.47 -12.07 15.12
CA PRO A 161 0.51 -13.27 15.96
C PRO A 161 -0.87 -13.85 16.28
N LYS A 162 -1.94 -13.07 16.14
CA LYS A 162 -3.33 -13.43 16.45
C LYS A 162 -4.12 -13.87 15.22
N ILE A 163 -3.51 -13.87 14.03
CA ILE A 163 -4.14 -14.35 12.81
C ILE A 163 -4.06 -15.86 12.77
N ALA A 164 -5.22 -16.49 12.59
CA ALA A 164 -5.37 -17.91 12.38
C ALA A 164 -4.37 -18.45 11.35
N LYS A 165 -3.79 -19.61 11.64
CA LYS A 165 -3.01 -20.32 10.62
C LYS A 165 -3.99 -20.92 9.63
N PHE A 166 -3.78 -20.62 8.36
CA PHE A 166 -4.53 -21.21 7.26
C PHE A 166 -4.35 -22.73 7.31
N GLN A 167 -5.43 -23.43 7.66
CA GLN A 167 -5.42 -24.88 7.73
C GLN A 167 -5.46 -25.43 6.30
N ASN A 168 -4.32 -25.92 5.82
CA ASN A 168 -4.23 -26.68 4.58
C ASN A 168 -4.93 -28.03 4.79
N GLY A 169 -6.25 -28.09 4.64
CA GLY A 169 -6.98 -29.35 4.64
C GLY A 169 -6.54 -30.20 3.43
N LYS A 170 -5.65 -31.18 3.63
CA LYS A 170 -5.21 -32.29 2.74
C LYS A 170 -4.88 -32.01 1.25
N ALA A 171 -5.14 -30.83 0.72
CA ALA A 171 -4.85 -30.45 -0.65
C ALA A 171 -3.57 -29.59 -0.65
N GLY A 172 -2.64 -29.94 -1.54
CA GLY A 172 -1.27 -29.45 -1.53
C GLY A 172 -1.14 -27.93 -1.74
N GLU A 173 0.08 -27.43 -1.73
CA GLU A 173 0.48 -26.01 -1.88
C GLU A 173 -0.09 -25.27 -3.13
N ASN A 174 -0.83 -25.96 -3.99
CA ASN A 174 -1.44 -25.44 -5.20
C ASN A 174 -2.90 -24.97 -5.06
N ILE A 175 -3.58 -25.16 -3.92
CA ILE A 175 -5.03 -24.81 -3.82
C ILE A 175 -5.25 -23.34 -4.15
N LEU A 176 -4.49 -22.42 -3.54
CA LEU A 176 -4.70 -20.98 -3.66
C LEU A 176 -4.18 -20.39 -4.96
N ARG A 177 -3.52 -21.19 -5.82
CA ARG A 177 -3.06 -20.70 -7.11
C ARG A 177 -4.26 -20.48 -8.04
N PRO A 178 -4.30 -19.34 -8.75
CA PRO A 178 -5.32 -19.11 -9.75
C PRO A 178 -5.15 -20.06 -10.96
N PRO A 179 -6.24 -20.36 -11.68
CA PRO A 179 -6.21 -21.16 -12.91
C PRO A 179 -5.40 -20.46 -14.00
N SER A 180 -4.92 -21.23 -14.98
CA SER A 180 -4.01 -20.74 -16.03
C SER A 180 -4.50 -19.49 -16.76
N PHE A 181 -5.80 -19.38 -17.05
CA PHE A 181 -6.34 -18.19 -17.74
C PHE A 181 -6.19 -16.92 -16.90
N ILE A 182 -6.48 -16.98 -15.59
CA ILE A 182 -6.31 -15.86 -14.66
C ILE A 182 -4.84 -15.47 -14.56
N ARG A 183 -3.93 -16.45 -14.54
CA ARG A 183 -2.47 -16.21 -14.52
C ARG A 183 -2.01 -15.45 -15.76
N ILE A 184 -2.44 -15.89 -16.94
CA ILE A 184 -2.13 -15.24 -18.23
C ILE A 184 -2.64 -13.79 -18.22
N ILE A 185 -3.89 -13.59 -17.79
CA ILE A 185 -4.48 -12.25 -17.65
C ILE A 185 -3.64 -11.38 -16.70
N SER A 186 -3.23 -11.88 -15.54
CA SER A 186 -2.38 -11.12 -14.60
C SER A 186 -1.12 -10.58 -15.25
N VAL A 187 -0.39 -11.42 -16.00
CA VAL A 187 0.85 -11.01 -16.67
C VAL A 187 0.58 -10.02 -17.80
N ILE A 188 -0.48 -10.23 -18.59
CA ILE A 188 -0.84 -9.30 -19.66
C ILE A 188 -1.16 -7.92 -19.09
N PHE A 189 -2.02 -7.84 -18.08
CA PHE A 189 -2.42 -6.57 -17.47
C PHE A 189 -1.26 -5.88 -16.74
N PHE A 190 -0.46 -6.63 -15.97
CA PHE A 190 0.73 -6.07 -15.32
C PHE A 190 1.77 -5.59 -16.34
N GLY A 191 1.97 -6.33 -17.43
CA GLY A 191 2.87 -5.97 -18.51
C GLY A 191 2.42 -4.71 -19.25
N LEU A 192 1.15 -4.65 -19.67
CA LEU A 192 0.58 -3.48 -20.33
C LEU A 192 0.64 -2.23 -19.43
N GLN A 193 0.30 -2.36 -18.14
CA GLN A 193 0.43 -1.26 -17.19
C GLN A 193 1.88 -0.77 -17.10
N SER A 194 2.83 -1.70 -17.02
CA SER A 194 4.26 -1.35 -16.96
C SER A 194 4.71 -0.61 -18.23
N VAL A 195 4.22 -1.01 -19.41
CA VAL A 195 4.52 -0.35 -20.69
C VAL A 195 3.95 1.08 -20.69
N TYR A 196 2.69 1.29 -20.34
CA TYR A 196 2.09 2.63 -20.30
C TYR A 196 2.80 3.56 -19.30
N LYS A 197 3.21 3.04 -18.14
CA LYS A 197 3.92 3.84 -17.13
C LYS A 197 5.38 4.11 -17.51
N TYR A 198 6.04 3.20 -18.23
CA TYR A 198 7.40 3.41 -18.73
C TYR A 198 7.46 4.36 -19.95
N ALA A 199 6.47 4.27 -20.86
CA ALA A 199 6.44 5.04 -22.10
C ALA A 199 5.91 6.47 -21.96
N GLY A 200 5.36 6.85 -20.79
CA GLY A 200 4.88 8.21 -20.56
C GLY A 200 6.00 9.20 -20.16
N TYR A 201 5.63 10.28 -19.47
CA TYR A 201 6.56 11.34 -19.08
C TYR A 201 7.70 10.83 -18.16
N PRO A 202 8.85 11.53 -18.11
CA PRO A 202 9.98 11.14 -17.27
C PRO A 202 9.59 10.95 -15.80
N GLY A 203 9.78 9.74 -15.28
CA GLY A 203 9.43 9.39 -13.90
C GLY A 203 8.03 8.78 -13.71
N LYS A 204 7.16 8.77 -14.74
CA LYS A 204 5.82 8.12 -14.67
C LYS A 204 5.88 6.65 -14.25
N TRP A 205 7.01 5.96 -14.48
CA TRP A 205 7.22 4.59 -14.00
C TRP A 205 7.13 4.45 -12.48
N LEU A 206 7.40 5.51 -11.71
CA LEU A 206 7.20 5.54 -10.25
C LEU A 206 5.73 5.40 -9.85
N SER A 207 4.81 5.74 -10.76
CA SER A 207 3.37 5.48 -10.59
C SER A 207 3.05 3.99 -10.51
N MET A 208 3.99 3.07 -10.77
CA MET A 208 3.82 1.65 -10.40
C MET A 208 3.62 1.43 -8.89
N LEU A 209 3.93 2.43 -8.05
CA LEU A 209 3.65 2.43 -6.62
C LEU A 209 2.20 2.83 -6.27
N LEU A 210 1.40 3.29 -7.24
CA LEU A 210 -0.03 3.53 -7.06
C LEU A 210 -0.75 2.22 -6.69
N PRO A 211 -1.87 2.29 -5.93
CA PRO A 211 -2.38 1.11 -5.23
C PRO A 211 -2.86 0.01 -6.17
N CYS A 212 -3.56 0.38 -7.25
CA CYS A 212 -4.05 -0.56 -8.25
C CYS A 212 -2.91 -1.27 -9.01
N ASN A 213 -1.76 -0.62 -9.14
CA ASN A 213 -0.57 -1.18 -9.81
C ASN A 213 0.15 -2.17 -8.90
N VAL A 214 0.25 -1.82 -7.62
CA VAL A 214 0.73 -2.73 -6.57
C VAL A 214 -0.17 -3.96 -6.47
N LEU A 215 -1.50 -3.82 -6.61
CA LEU A 215 -2.40 -4.97 -6.65
C LEU A 215 -2.13 -5.90 -7.83
N TRP A 216 -1.93 -5.37 -9.04
CA TRP A 216 -1.54 -6.20 -10.19
C TRP A 216 -0.20 -6.91 -9.98
N PHE A 217 0.77 -6.23 -9.35
CA PHE A 217 2.02 -6.86 -8.95
C PHE A 217 1.77 -8.02 -7.97
N LEU A 218 0.98 -7.81 -6.92
CA LEU A 218 0.64 -8.85 -5.94
C LEU A 218 -0.10 -10.03 -6.58
N HIS A 219 -1.03 -9.78 -7.50
CA HIS A 219 -1.72 -10.83 -8.25
C HIS A 219 -0.75 -11.63 -9.13
N THR A 220 0.19 -10.96 -9.79
CA THR A 220 1.21 -11.62 -10.61
C THR A 220 2.14 -12.48 -9.75
N VAL A 221 2.56 -11.98 -8.59
CA VAL A 221 3.33 -12.75 -7.61
C VAL A 221 2.54 -13.96 -7.12
N LEU A 222 1.27 -13.80 -6.74
CA LEU A 222 0.39 -14.90 -6.32
C LEU A 222 0.21 -15.97 -7.42
N ALA A 223 0.19 -15.54 -8.69
CA ALA A 223 -0.01 -16.39 -9.85
C ALA A 223 1.23 -17.22 -10.25
N TYR A 224 2.44 -16.73 -10.01
CA TYR A 224 3.67 -17.34 -10.55
C TYR A 224 4.73 -17.66 -9.51
N TYR A 225 4.79 -16.92 -8.40
CA TYR A 225 5.78 -17.14 -7.36
C TYR A 225 5.29 -18.21 -6.38
N PRO A 226 6.08 -19.28 -6.12
CA PRO A 226 5.70 -20.32 -5.17
C PRO A 226 5.76 -19.78 -3.73
N MET A 227 4.63 -19.29 -3.24
CA MET A 227 4.46 -18.81 -1.87
C MET A 227 3.88 -19.89 -0.96
N SER A 228 4.16 -19.77 0.34
CA SER A 228 3.46 -20.59 1.35
C SER A 228 1.96 -20.30 1.31
N SER A 229 1.12 -21.30 1.60
CA SER A 229 -0.34 -21.11 1.64
C SER A 229 -0.75 -19.99 2.59
N GLN A 230 -0.06 -19.82 3.72
CA GLN A 230 -0.33 -18.73 4.65
C GLN A 230 -0.09 -17.36 4.02
N SER A 231 1.03 -17.18 3.32
CA SER A 231 1.34 -15.91 2.67
C SER A 231 0.36 -15.60 1.55
N SER A 232 0.00 -16.61 0.75
CA SER A 232 -1.03 -16.47 -0.29
C SER A 232 -2.38 -16.09 0.31
N HIS A 233 -2.78 -16.74 1.40
CA HIS A 233 -4.01 -16.41 2.13
C HIS A 233 -4.00 -14.97 2.63
N VAL A 234 -2.91 -14.52 3.26
CA VAL A 234 -2.77 -13.12 3.71
C VAL A 234 -2.88 -12.15 2.53
N ILE A 235 -2.18 -12.41 1.42
CA ILE A 235 -2.25 -11.54 0.23
C ILE A 235 -3.68 -11.45 -0.30
N ILE A 236 -4.39 -12.58 -0.42
CA ILE A 236 -5.78 -12.59 -0.89
C ILE A 236 -6.68 -11.78 0.05
N GLN A 237 -6.54 -11.96 1.37
CA GLN A 237 -7.31 -11.20 2.37
C GLN A 237 -7.07 -9.69 2.27
N LEU A 238 -5.82 -9.27 2.01
CA LEU A 238 -5.48 -7.86 1.76
C LEU A 238 -6.06 -7.37 0.43
N CYS A 239 -5.96 -8.16 -0.64
CA CYS A 239 -6.53 -7.81 -1.96
C CYS A 239 -8.05 -7.60 -1.89
N VAL A 240 -8.77 -8.36 -1.06
CA VAL A 240 -10.21 -8.14 -0.82
C VAL A 240 -10.47 -6.75 -0.24
N ALA A 241 -9.71 -6.33 0.78
CA ALA A 241 -9.87 -4.99 1.35
C ALA A 241 -9.49 -3.89 0.34
N TYR A 242 -8.36 -4.07 -0.35
CA TYR A 242 -7.83 -3.10 -1.31
C TYR A 242 -8.61 -3.03 -2.62
N SER A 243 -9.48 -4.00 -2.92
CA SER A 243 -10.44 -3.91 -4.04
C SER A 243 -11.32 -2.66 -3.94
N GLY A 244 -11.53 -2.14 -2.73
CA GLY A 244 -12.15 -0.84 -2.51
C GLY A 244 -11.51 0.29 -3.32
N LEU A 245 -10.18 0.31 -3.46
CA LEU A 245 -9.47 1.35 -4.22
C LEU A 245 -9.80 1.28 -5.71
N ALA A 246 -9.97 0.08 -6.25
CA ALA A 246 -10.43 -0.08 -7.63
C ALA A 246 -11.89 0.38 -7.81
N MET A 247 -12.76 0.18 -6.81
CA MET A 247 -14.12 0.75 -6.83
C MET A 247 -14.09 2.28 -6.87
N VAL A 248 -13.23 2.92 -6.07
CA VAL A 248 -13.08 4.38 -6.09
C VAL A 248 -12.50 4.87 -7.41
N ALA A 249 -11.48 4.21 -7.95
CA ALA A 249 -10.91 4.57 -9.24
C ALA A 249 -11.92 4.47 -10.40
N LEU A 250 -12.90 3.56 -10.30
CA LEU A 250 -14.00 3.48 -11.28
C LEU A 250 -15.09 4.54 -11.04
N ALA A 251 -15.37 4.87 -9.78
CA ALA A 251 -16.41 5.82 -9.40
C ALA A 251 -15.97 7.29 -9.60
N VAL A 252 -14.71 7.58 -9.31
CA VAL A 252 -14.08 8.90 -9.42
C VAL A 252 -12.77 8.72 -10.21
N PRO A 253 -12.86 8.59 -11.54
CA PRO A 253 -11.71 8.29 -12.36
C PRO A 253 -10.78 9.51 -12.47
N ASP A 254 -9.53 9.35 -12.04
CA ASP A 254 -8.42 10.24 -12.41
C ASP A 254 -7.73 9.67 -13.65
N THR A 255 -7.92 10.35 -14.78
CA THR A 255 -7.35 9.95 -16.08
C THR A 255 -6.48 11.06 -16.68
N ASP A 256 -6.05 12.02 -15.86
CA ASP A 256 -5.27 13.17 -16.31
C ASP A 256 -3.88 12.74 -16.82
N ASP A 257 -3.32 11.68 -16.23
CA ASP A 257 -2.04 11.10 -16.65
C ASP A 257 -2.18 10.14 -17.86
N CYS A 258 -3.40 9.83 -18.30
CA CYS A 258 -3.70 8.84 -19.33
C CYS A 258 -3.70 9.45 -20.73
N VAL A 259 -2.51 9.79 -21.22
CA VAL A 259 -2.28 10.48 -22.50
C VAL A 259 -2.00 9.54 -23.67
N LEU A 260 -1.57 8.30 -23.40
CA LEU A 260 -1.19 7.37 -24.46
C LEU A 260 -2.41 6.75 -25.15
N PRO A 261 -2.29 6.32 -26.43
CA PRO A 261 -3.40 5.69 -27.14
C PRO A 261 -3.95 4.48 -26.37
N LEU A 262 -5.29 4.41 -26.25
CA LEU A 262 -6.00 3.37 -25.51
C LEU A 262 -5.71 3.30 -23.99
N GLU A 263 -4.91 4.20 -23.42
CA GLU A 263 -4.58 4.18 -21.98
C GLU A 263 -5.84 4.38 -21.12
N LYS A 264 -6.77 5.25 -21.53
CA LYS A 264 -8.06 5.45 -20.84
C LYS A 264 -8.96 4.22 -20.89
N VAL A 265 -9.04 3.54 -22.04
CA VAL A 265 -9.82 2.29 -22.15
C VAL A 265 -9.20 1.21 -21.26
N PHE A 266 -7.87 1.14 -21.27
CA PHE A 266 -7.14 0.22 -20.41
C PHE A 266 -7.34 0.55 -18.92
N PHE A 267 -7.36 1.83 -18.54
CA PHE A 267 -7.66 2.30 -17.18
C PHE A 267 -8.94 1.66 -16.65
N PHE A 268 -10.07 1.82 -17.36
CA PHE A 268 -11.34 1.24 -16.90
C PHE A 268 -11.28 -0.29 -16.90
N THR A 269 -10.76 -0.90 -17.96
CA THR A 269 -10.71 -2.36 -18.10
C THR A 269 -9.89 -3.02 -16.99
N HIS A 270 -8.71 -2.47 -16.65
CA HIS A 270 -7.86 -3.06 -15.63
C HIS A 270 -8.42 -2.87 -14.23
N HIS A 271 -9.09 -1.75 -13.93
CA HIS A 271 -9.73 -1.55 -12.64
C HIS A 271 -10.94 -2.48 -12.45
N THR A 272 -11.75 -2.69 -13.50
CA THR A 272 -12.83 -3.70 -13.45
C THR A 272 -12.27 -5.10 -13.20
N MET A 273 -11.18 -5.47 -13.87
CA MET A 273 -10.55 -6.77 -13.65
C MET A 273 -9.99 -6.95 -12.25
N LEU A 274 -9.45 -5.90 -11.62
CA LEU A 274 -8.98 -5.95 -10.22
C LEU A 274 -10.11 -6.29 -9.23
N LEU A 275 -11.37 -5.98 -9.53
CA LEU A 275 -12.52 -6.39 -8.71
C LEU A 275 -12.85 -7.88 -8.89
N ALA A 276 -12.63 -8.43 -10.09
CA ALA A 276 -12.94 -9.82 -10.40
C ALA A 276 -12.01 -10.83 -9.69
N PHE A 277 -10.73 -10.47 -9.48
CA PHE A 277 -9.76 -11.35 -8.81
C PHE A 277 -10.13 -11.77 -7.38
N PRO A 278 -10.36 -10.85 -6.43
CA PRO A 278 -10.77 -11.22 -5.07
C PRO A 278 -12.14 -11.91 -5.07
N ALA A 279 -13.07 -11.51 -5.95
CA ALA A 279 -14.36 -12.18 -6.12
C ALA A 279 -14.21 -13.65 -6.57
N TYR A 280 -13.21 -13.95 -7.42
CA TYR A 280 -12.88 -15.31 -7.81
C TYR A 280 -12.40 -16.17 -6.63
N HIS A 281 -11.48 -15.66 -5.82
CA HIS A 281 -10.91 -16.42 -4.70
C HIS A 281 -11.90 -16.67 -3.56
N VAL A 282 -12.75 -15.68 -3.27
CA VAL A 282 -13.74 -15.77 -2.18
C VAL A 282 -15.03 -16.42 -2.66
N GLY A 283 -15.66 -15.87 -3.70
CA GLY A 283 -16.99 -16.29 -4.15
C GLY A 283 -16.97 -17.52 -5.05
N PHE A 284 -16.32 -17.42 -6.22
CA PHE A 284 -16.45 -18.46 -7.25
C PHE A 284 -15.73 -19.76 -6.91
N SER A 285 -14.51 -19.66 -6.36
CA SER A 285 -13.73 -20.86 -6.02
C SER A 285 -13.97 -21.36 -4.60
N GLY A 286 -14.50 -20.51 -3.70
CA GLY A 286 -14.69 -20.84 -2.28
C GLY A 286 -13.41 -21.25 -1.55
N LYS A 287 -12.24 -20.94 -2.12
CA LYS A 287 -10.93 -21.41 -1.61
C LYS A 287 -10.43 -20.59 -0.42
N VAL A 288 -10.93 -19.37 -0.28
CA VAL A 288 -10.62 -18.47 0.83
C VAL A 288 -11.94 -18.02 1.44
N SER A 289 -12.09 -18.25 2.73
CA SER A 289 -13.21 -17.73 3.51
C SER A 289 -12.82 -16.43 4.21
N LEU A 290 -13.72 -15.46 4.23
CA LEU A 290 -13.61 -14.23 5.00
C LEU A 290 -14.20 -14.39 6.41
N LEU A 291 -14.94 -15.48 6.64
CA LEU A 291 -15.58 -15.80 7.90
C LEU A 291 -14.58 -16.46 8.86
N PRO A 292 -14.78 -16.31 10.18
CA PRO A 292 -13.94 -16.99 11.16
C PRO A 292 -14.07 -18.51 11.03
N ASP A 293 -12.97 -19.23 11.30
CA ASP A 293 -13.02 -20.68 11.40
C ASP A 293 -13.85 -21.07 12.64
N LYS A 294 -14.84 -21.95 12.43
CA LYS A 294 -15.72 -22.45 13.50
C LYS A 294 -14.93 -23.13 14.63
N SER A 295 -13.76 -23.68 14.32
CA SER A 295 -12.91 -24.38 15.30
C SER A 295 -12.18 -23.45 16.26
N GLU A 296 -12.00 -22.17 15.92
CA GLU A 296 -11.22 -21.23 16.73
C GLU A 296 -12.06 -20.43 17.73
N GLY A 297 -13.39 -20.62 17.75
CA GLY A 297 -14.30 -19.92 18.67
C GLY A 297 -14.31 -18.38 18.47
N GLU A 298 -13.75 -17.90 17.37
CA GLU A 298 -13.65 -16.47 17.07
C GLU A 298 -14.98 -15.92 16.55
N THR A 299 -15.37 -14.74 17.03
CA THR A 299 -16.56 -14.04 16.55
C THR A 299 -16.32 -13.46 15.15
N PHE A 300 -17.40 -13.31 14.38
CA PHE A 300 -17.35 -12.66 13.06
C PHE A 300 -16.65 -11.30 13.12
N TRP A 301 -17.07 -10.44 14.05
CA TRP A 301 -16.52 -9.10 14.22
C TRP A 301 -15.06 -9.10 14.68
N GLY A 302 -14.65 -10.07 15.51
CA GLY A 302 -13.25 -10.24 15.92
C GLY A 302 -12.33 -10.48 14.73
N ASN A 303 -12.64 -11.50 13.92
CA ASN A 303 -11.87 -11.82 12.73
C ASN A 303 -11.93 -10.68 11.71
N PHE A 304 -13.12 -10.11 11.49
CA PHE A 304 -13.33 -8.98 10.59
C PHE A 304 -12.42 -7.80 10.94
N MET A 305 -12.43 -7.37 12.21
CA MET A 305 -11.66 -6.22 12.65
C MET A 305 -10.14 -6.48 12.62
N LYS A 306 -9.68 -7.70 12.92
CA LYS A 306 -8.27 -8.06 12.77
C LYS A 306 -7.78 -7.84 11.34
N TRP A 307 -8.50 -8.38 10.36
CA TRP A 307 -8.12 -8.25 8.94
C TRP A 307 -8.29 -6.82 8.43
N HIS A 308 -9.34 -6.13 8.85
CA HIS A 308 -9.54 -4.72 8.50
C HIS A 308 -8.38 -3.84 9.02
N LEU A 309 -8.07 -3.92 10.31
CA LEU A 309 -6.97 -3.16 10.91
C LEU A 309 -5.60 -3.54 10.32
N LEU A 310 -5.36 -4.83 10.04
CA LEU A 310 -4.15 -5.24 9.36
C LEU A 310 -4.04 -4.61 7.96
N SER A 311 -5.14 -4.59 7.20
CA SER A 311 -5.18 -4.01 5.86
C SER A 311 -4.86 -2.51 5.89
N CYS A 312 -5.48 -1.78 6.83
CA CYS A 312 -5.19 -0.36 7.06
C CYS A 312 -3.73 -0.13 7.47
N ALA A 313 -3.20 -0.94 8.39
CA ALA A 313 -1.83 -0.78 8.87
C ALA A 313 -0.79 -1.09 7.79
N ILE A 314 -0.97 -2.14 6.99
CA ILE A 314 -0.05 -2.45 5.87
C ILE A 314 -0.10 -1.35 4.81
N PHE A 315 -1.29 -0.83 4.50
CA PHE A 315 -1.45 0.27 3.54
C PHE A 315 -0.77 1.54 4.05
N ALA A 316 -1.03 1.93 5.30
CA ALA A 316 -0.41 3.09 5.93
C ALA A 316 1.11 2.95 6.00
N LEU A 317 1.61 1.76 6.37
CA LEU A 317 3.04 1.46 6.38
C LEU A 317 3.63 1.66 4.99
N PHE A 318 3.05 1.09 3.94
CA PHE A 318 3.56 1.22 2.58
C PHE A 318 3.60 2.68 2.11
N TYR A 319 2.51 3.44 2.28
CA TYR A 319 2.45 4.80 1.77
C TYR A 319 3.28 5.80 2.56
N PHE A 320 3.28 5.73 3.88
CA PHE A 320 4.06 6.64 4.70
C PHE A 320 5.53 6.26 4.71
N SER A 321 5.89 4.98 4.81
CA SER A 321 7.31 4.60 4.90
C SER A 321 8.04 4.51 3.56
N LEU A 322 7.35 4.22 2.45
CA LEU A 322 7.97 4.03 1.14
C LEU A 322 7.55 5.08 0.12
N VAL A 323 6.24 5.24 -0.12
CA VAL A 323 5.76 6.11 -1.20
C VAL A 323 6.02 7.59 -0.90
N THR A 324 5.84 8.03 0.34
CA THR A 324 6.08 9.43 0.73
C THR A 324 7.54 9.86 0.51
N PRO A 325 8.57 9.15 1.01
CA PRO A 325 9.96 9.50 0.71
C PRO A 325 10.28 9.51 -0.78
N ILE A 326 9.75 8.54 -1.55
CA ILE A 326 9.94 8.49 -3.01
C ILE A 326 9.28 9.68 -3.69
N SER A 327 8.10 10.09 -3.22
CA SER A 327 7.39 11.28 -3.73
C SER A 327 8.20 12.54 -3.48
N ILE A 328 8.70 12.73 -2.26
CA ILE A 328 9.57 13.87 -1.91
C ILE A 328 10.82 13.88 -2.80
N TYR A 329 11.51 12.74 -2.91
CA TYR A 329 12.74 12.62 -3.69
C TYR A 329 12.51 12.88 -5.19
N SER A 330 11.44 12.32 -5.76
CA SER A 330 11.14 12.45 -7.20
C SER A 330 10.47 13.76 -7.58
N GLY A 331 9.84 14.45 -6.62
CA GLY A 331 8.99 15.60 -6.88
C GLY A 331 7.61 15.25 -7.46
N LEU A 332 7.28 13.96 -7.57
CA LEU A 332 5.98 13.50 -8.06
C LEU A 332 5.00 13.31 -6.90
N ASN A 333 3.76 13.74 -7.09
CA ASN A 333 2.66 13.59 -6.15
C ASN A 333 2.06 12.17 -6.18
N LEU A 334 2.88 11.15 -5.94
CA LEU A 334 2.44 9.76 -6.05
C LEU A 334 1.31 9.48 -5.05
N ASN A 335 0.14 9.08 -5.56
CA ASN A 335 -1.07 8.84 -4.77
C ASN A 335 -1.42 9.99 -3.82
N TYR A 336 -1.21 11.24 -4.26
CA TYR A 336 -1.51 12.45 -3.48
C TYR A 336 -0.80 12.48 -2.11
N MET A 337 0.46 12.05 -2.05
CA MET A 337 1.24 12.06 -0.81
C MET A 337 1.84 13.43 -0.45
N LEU A 338 1.91 14.36 -1.41
CA LEU A 338 2.50 15.69 -1.24
C LEU A 338 1.46 16.81 -1.27
N SER A 339 0.51 16.71 -2.19
CA SER A 339 -0.58 17.68 -2.37
C SER A 339 -1.92 16.97 -2.57
N PRO A 340 -3.05 17.60 -2.21
CA PRO A 340 -4.37 17.01 -2.41
C PRO A 340 -4.68 16.81 -3.91
N PRO A 341 -5.63 15.92 -4.25
CA PRO A 341 -6.11 15.78 -5.62
C PRO A 341 -6.65 17.11 -6.16
N PRO A 342 -6.60 17.37 -7.48
CA PRO A 342 -7.13 18.60 -8.06
C PRO A 342 -8.67 18.69 -7.99
N ASN A 343 -9.38 17.55 -8.06
CA ASN A 343 -10.85 17.48 -8.04
C ASN A 343 -11.42 16.53 -6.95
N PRO A 344 -11.20 16.73 -5.64
CA PRO A 344 -11.65 15.78 -4.63
C PRO A 344 -13.02 16.11 -4.01
N GLY A 345 -13.72 17.14 -4.50
CA GLY A 345 -14.71 17.85 -3.68
C GLY A 345 -14.04 18.43 -2.41
N ASP A 346 -14.71 19.33 -1.71
CA ASP A 346 -14.10 20.00 -0.54
C ASP A 346 -13.76 19.07 0.64
N PHE A 347 -14.03 17.76 0.55
CA PHE A 347 -13.89 16.80 1.65
C PHE A 347 -12.46 16.34 1.93
N VAL A 348 -11.58 16.33 0.92
CA VAL A 348 -10.19 15.85 1.06
C VAL A 348 -9.19 16.94 0.70
N SER A 349 -9.53 18.19 1.00
CA SER A 349 -8.64 19.34 0.85
C SER A 349 -8.14 19.82 2.22
N GLY A 350 -7.24 20.81 2.22
CA GLY A 350 -6.79 21.51 3.42
C GLY A 350 -5.64 20.85 4.19
N PRO A 351 -5.25 21.40 5.35
CA PRO A 351 -4.02 21.06 6.06
C PRO A 351 -3.98 19.63 6.63
N ASN A 352 -5.13 18.95 6.70
CA ASN A 352 -5.25 17.59 7.22
C ASN A 352 -5.60 16.56 6.13
N PHE A 353 -5.51 16.92 4.84
CA PHE A 353 -5.99 16.08 3.75
C PHE A 353 -5.43 14.65 3.78
N ARG A 354 -4.14 14.45 4.11
CA ARG A 354 -3.53 13.11 4.17
C ARG A 354 -4.17 12.22 5.23
N ILE A 355 -4.45 12.77 6.41
CA ILE A 355 -5.09 12.02 7.50
C ILE A 355 -6.55 11.72 7.15
N LEU A 356 -7.25 12.67 6.52
CA LEU A 356 -8.60 12.46 5.99
C LEU A 356 -8.60 11.37 4.91
N SER A 357 -7.65 11.41 3.96
CA SER A 357 -7.48 10.37 2.93
C SER A 357 -7.27 8.99 3.52
N ILE A 358 -6.46 8.86 4.59
CA ILE A 358 -6.29 7.58 5.32
C ILE A 358 -7.63 7.14 5.92
N GLY A 359 -8.37 8.06 6.54
CA GLY A 359 -9.70 7.78 7.09
C GLY A 359 -10.67 7.28 6.02
N CYS A 360 -10.75 7.97 4.88
CA CYS A 360 -11.56 7.56 3.73
C CYS A 360 -11.13 6.18 3.21
N CYS A 361 -9.83 5.92 3.08
CA CYS A 361 -9.32 4.60 2.68
C CYS A 361 -9.68 3.51 3.70
N ALA A 362 -9.59 3.79 4.99
CA ALA A 362 -9.98 2.86 6.04
C ALA A 362 -11.49 2.54 5.94
N THR A 363 -12.34 3.55 5.84
CA THR A 363 -13.78 3.34 5.63
C THR A 363 -14.06 2.51 4.37
N LEU A 364 -13.36 2.79 3.27
CA LEU A 364 -13.48 2.04 2.04
C LEU A 364 -13.06 0.57 2.18
N PHE A 365 -11.96 0.29 2.89
CA PHE A 365 -11.51 -1.08 3.16
C PHE A 365 -12.51 -1.82 4.05
N PHE A 366 -13.10 -1.13 5.01
CA PHE A 366 -14.18 -1.67 5.84
C PHE A 366 -15.38 -2.06 4.97
N LEU A 367 -15.86 -1.15 4.11
CA LEU A 367 -17.01 -1.39 3.25
C LEU A 367 -16.75 -2.50 2.23
N ALA A 368 -15.60 -2.48 1.53
CA ALA A 368 -15.24 -3.51 0.57
C ALA A 368 -15.21 -4.91 1.21
N ARG A 369 -14.62 -5.01 2.41
CA ARG A 369 -14.59 -6.28 3.16
C ARG A 369 -15.97 -6.69 3.65
N LEU A 370 -16.78 -5.75 4.15
CA LEU A 370 -18.14 -6.02 4.61
C LEU A 370 -19.00 -6.56 3.47
N LEU A 371 -18.96 -5.92 2.30
CA LEU A 371 -19.67 -6.37 1.11
C LEU A 371 -19.24 -7.77 0.69
N ALA A 372 -17.93 -8.06 0.68
CA ALA A 372 -17.42 -9.39 0.34
C ALA A 372 -17.86 -10.46 1.36
N SER A 373 -17.81 -10.15 2.66
CA SER A 373 -18.26 -11.04 3.73
C SER A 373 -19.77 -11.32 3.67
N VAL A 374 -20.59 -10.28 3.43
CA VAL A 374 -22.04 -10.44 3.24
C VAL A 374 -22.32 -11.29 1.99
N GLY A 375 -21.60 -11.05 0.89
CA GLY A 375 -21.69 -11.84 -0.32
C GLY A 375 -21.41 -13.32 -0.09
N GLU A 376 -20.36 -13.65 0.67
CA GLU A 376 -20.03 -15.03 1.06
C GLU A 376 -21.14 -15.67 1.91
N ILE A 377 -21.68 -14.95 2.89
CA ILE A 377 -22.79 -15.42 3.74
C ILE A 377 -24.03 -15.74 2.88
N LEU A 378 -24.42 -14.82 2.00
CA LEU A 378 -25.57 -15.00 1.11
C LEU A 378 -25.36 -16.17 0.14
N ALA A 379 -24.17 -16.32 -0.44
CA ALA A 379 -23.84 -17.46 -1.29
C ALA A 379 -23.97 -18.79 -0.53
N GLY A 380 -23.51 -18.84 0.72
CA GLY A 380 -23.65 -20.01 1.60
C GLY A 380 -25.10 -20.37 1.92
N PHE A 381 -25.96 -19.36 2.16
CA PHE A 381 -27.40 -19.58 2.36
C PHE A 381 -28.07 -20.14 1.11
N VAL A 382 -27.78 -19.57 -0.07
CA VAL A 382 -28.32 -20.03 -1.35
C VAL A 382 -27.90 -21.48 -1.62
N GLN A 383 -26.62 -21.80 -1.45
CA GLN A 383 -26.11 -23.16 -1.64
C GLN A 383 -26.76 -24.17 -0.67
N SER A 384 -26.94 -23.79 0.60
CA SER A 384 -27.58 -24.63 1.61
C SER A 384 -29.06 -24.88 1.28
N PHE A 385 -29.78 -23.85 0.83
CA PHE A 385 -31.19 -23.95 0.43
C PHE A 385 -31.38 -24.91 -0.75
N PHE A 386 -30.54 -24.79 -1.79
CA PHE A 386 -30.60 -25.72 -2.94
C PHE A 386 -30.24 -27.15 -2.54
N THR A 387 -29.19 -27.34 -1.73
CA THR A 387 -28.77 -28.67 -1.30
C THR A 387 -29.85 -29.38 -0.47
N ALA A 388 -30.50 -28.66 0.45
CA ALA A 388 -31.61 -29.19 1.24
C ALA A 388 -32.81 -29.60 0.36
N ARG A 389 -33.11 -28.83 -0.70
CA ARG A 389 -34.24 -29.08 -1.59
C ARG A 389 -34.02 -30.27 -2.55
N PHE A 390 -32.78 -30.56 -2.92
CA PHE A 390 -32.47 -31.71 -3.79
C PHE A 390 -32.28 -33.02 -3.02
N GLN A 391 -31.97 -32.99 -1.73
CA GLN A 391 -31.88 -34.19 -0.89
C GLN A 391 -33.24 -34.77 -0.48
N THR A 392 -34.34 -34.03 -0.65
CA THR A 392 -35.70 -34.51 -0.32
C THR A 392 -36.39 -35.28 -1.44
N GLN A 393 -35.72 -35.54 -2.57
CA GLN A 393 -36.23 -36.50 -3.56
C GLN A 393 -36.13 -37.92 -2.96
N PRO A 394 -37.26 -38.60 -2.68
CA PRO A 394 -37.22 -39.95 -2.13
C PRO A 394 -36.54 -40.86 -3.14
N LYS A 395 -35.55 -41.66 -2.68
CA LYS A 395 -34.98 -42.74 -3.48
C LYS A 395 -36.15 -43.60 -3.99
N SER A 396 -36.49 -43.49 -5.27
CA SER A 396 -37.47 -44.38 -5.88
C SER A 396 -36.94 -45.79 -5.68
N LYS A 397 -37.71 -46.63 -4.98
CA LYS A 397 -37.42 -48.05 -4.88
C LYS A 397 -37.44 -48.60 -6.31
N THR A 398 -36.27 -48.86 -6.86
CA THR A 398 -36.13 -49.72 -8.04
C THR A 398 -36.66 -51.09 -7.64
N VAL A 399 -37.77 -51.49 -8.27
CA VAL A 399 -38.40 -52.81 -8.15
C VAL A 399 -37.63 -53.80 -9.00
#